data_AF-A0A395ILP4-F1
#
_entry.id   AF-A0A395ILP4-F1
#
_cell.length_a   1.000
_cell.length_b   1.000
_cell.length_c   1.000
_cell.angle_alpha   90.00
_cell.angle_beta   90.00
_cell.angle_gamma   90.00
#
_symmetry.space_group_name_H-M   'P 1'
#
loop_
_entity.id
_entity.type
_entity.pdbx_description
1 polymer ?
#
loop_
_entity_poly.entity_id
_entity_poly.type
_entity_poly.pdbx_seq_one_letter_code
_entity_poly.pdbx_strand_id
1 'polypeptide(L)'
;MCAVNPSRISKTFNEEALQYVVANIAEETSWLLEIVNYNIANMQYVCAGDLRALDTLTGVTNYLKAQRIDIQELMQTLSLDDVKAHLVQIIRECAKQTEAKPKPLDLQRGFATIPLKGIDVPFHSTFLRSGVKPFRSFLLKKINKTTIDPSKLIGKYIPNVTARPFELTKEYFEDVYRLTNSPKIGNVLANWHKYQDGYESSGDEVENGTNGTQ
;
A
#
# COMPACT_ATOMS: atom_id res chain seq x y z
N MET A 1 14.62 2.96 2.79
CA MET A 1 13.29 3.58 2.53
C MET A 1 13.41 5.11 2.55
N CYS A 2 12.51 5.83 1.88
CA CYS A 2 12.50 7.30 1.85
C CYS A 2 11.09 7.85 2.11
N ALA A 3 10.97 8.83 3.00
CA ALA A 3 9.78 9.66 3.08
C ALA A 3 9.75 10.65 1.90
N VAL A 4 8.59 10.87 1.31
CA VAL A 4 8.40 11.76 0.15
C VAL A 4 7.28 12.75 0.44
N ASN A 5 7.52 14.03 0.15
CA ASN A 5 6.55 15.11 0.26
C ASN A 5 6.28 15.74 -1.12
N PRO A 6 5.22 15.29 -1.82
CA PRO A 6 4.77 15.82 -3.12
C PRO A 6 4.70 17.35 -3.19
N SER A 7 4.12 17.99 -2.16
CA SER A 7 3.93 19.45 -2.13
C SER A 7 5.24 20.27 -2.19
N ARG A 8 6.40 19.64 -1.91
CA ARG A 8 7.71 20.29 -2.03
C ARG A 8 8.19 20.38 -3.48
N ILE A 9 7.67 19.54 -4.39
CA ILE A 9 7.99 19.52 -5.82
C ILE A 9 7.29 20.70 -6.49
N SER A 10 5.96 20.68 -6.55
CA SER A 10 5.14 21.81 -7.02
C SER A 10 3.79 21.81 -6.30
N LYS A 11 2.98 22.87 -6.50
CA LYS A 11 1.62 22.93 -5.94
C LYS A 11 0.65 21.97 -6.65
N THR A 12 0.93 21.62 -7.90
CA THR A 12 0.10 20.76 -8.75
C THR A 12 0.52 19.29 -8.69
N PHE A 13 1.69 18.99 -8.11
CA PHE A 13 2.19 17.63 -7.96
C PHE A 13 1.46 16.92 -6.80
N ASN A 14 0.51 16.04 -7.15
CA ASN A 14 -0.38 15.33 -6.22
C ASN A 14 0.02 13.85 -6.04
N GLU A 15 -0.82 13.09 -5.32
CA GLU A 15 -0.64 11.65 -5.11
C GLU A 15 -0.55 10.86 -6.41
N GLU A 16 -1.44 11.10 -7.37
CA GLU A 16 -1.47 10.40 -8.65
C GLU A 16 -0.19 10.61 -9.45
N ALA A 17 0.33 11.84 -9.45
CA ALA A 17 1.62 12.16 -10.07
C ALA A 17 2.77 11.40 -9.39
N LEU A 18 2.77 11.30 -8.05
CA LEU A 18 3.77 10.51 -7.33
C LEU A 18 3.67 9.02 -7.68
N GLN A 19 2.47 8.45 -7.68
CA GLN A 19 2.22 7.06 -8.06
C GLN A 19 2.72 6.79 -9.48
N TYR A 20 2.43 7.69 -10.43
CA TYR A 20 2.85 7.59 -11.81
C TYR A 20 4.38 7.61 -11.96
N VAL A 21 5.07 8.53 -11.28
CA VAL A 21 6.54 8.61 -11.28
C VAL A 21 7.16 7.34 -10.68
N VAL A 22 6.67 6.89 -9.53
CA VAL A 22 7.18 5.67 -8.87
C VAL A 22 6.98 4.44 -9.75
N ALA A 23 5.80 4.28 -10.35
CA ALA A 23 5.50 3.17 -11.25
C ALA A 23 6.40 3.16 -12.49
N ASN A 24 6.60 4.32 -13.14
CA ASN A 24 7.48 4.41 -14.32
C ASN A 24 8.95 4.18 -13.97
N ILE A 25 9.43 4.60 -12.78
CA ILE A 25 10.79 4.26 -12.33
C ILE A 25 10.94 2.74 -12.17
N ALA A 26 9.97 2.09 -11.52
CA ALA A 26 9.99 0.64 -11.32
C ALA A 26 9.93 -0.12 -12.64
N GLU A 27 9.04 0.29 -13.56
CA GLU A 27 8.88 -0.30 -14.90
C GLU A 27 10.17 -0.15 -15.72
N GLU A 28 10.70 1.07 -15.84
CA GLU A 28 11.85 1.36 -16.70
C GLU A 28 13.14 0.74 -16.19
N THR A 29 13.35 0.69 -14.87
CA THR A 29 14.60 0.18 -14.28
C THR A 29 14.53 -1.30 -13.89
N SER A 30 13.33 -1.87 -13.83
CA SER A 30 13.06 -3.19 -13.22
C SER A 30 13.53 -3.31 -11.76
N TRP A 31 13.85 -2.20 -11.09
CA TRP A 31 14.20 -2.19 -9.67
C TRP A 31 12.92 -2.08 -8.83
N LEU A 32 12.91 -2.75 -7.68
CA LEU A 32 11.82 -2.63 -6.73
C LEU A 32 11.71 -1.18 -6.27
N LEU A 33 10.53 -0.58 -6.46
CA LEU A 33 10.16 0.70 -5.87
C LEU A 33 8.64 0.77 -5.74
N GLU A 34 8.15 0.96 -4.52
CA GLU A 34 6.72 0.99 -4.20
C GLU A 34 6.44 2.07 -3.15
N ILE A 35 5.28 2.72 -3.25
CA ILE A 35 4.75 3.53 -2.16
C ILE A 35 4.11 2.57 -1.15
N VAL A 36 4.66 2.55 0.07
CA VAL A 36 4.29 1.59 1.11
C VAL A 36 3.52 2.22 2.28
N ASN A 37 3.55 3.55 2.40
CA ASN A 37 2.75 4.27 3.37
C ASN A 37 2.07 5.48 2.74
N TYR A 38 0.76 5.54 2.89
CA TYR A 38 -0.11 6.65 2.50
C TYR A 38 -0.54 7.37 3.78
N ASN A 39 0.31 8.28 4.29
CA ASN A 39 0.12 8.88 5.63
C ASN A 39 -0.73 10.15 5.58
N ILE A 40 -0.33 11.13 4.75
CA ILE A 40 -1.03 12.41 4.63
C ILE A 40 -1.14 12.77 3.15
N ALA A 41 -2.38 12.97 2.68
CA ALA A 41 -2.67 13.33 1.30
C ALA A 41 -1.81 14.50 0.82
N ASN A 42 -1.10 14.30 -0.30
CA ASN A 42 -0.22 15.26 -0.97
C ASN A 42 0.96 15.80 -0.13
N MET A 43 1.20 15.28 1.09
CA MET A 43 2.21 15.81 2.00
C MET A 43 3.19 14.75 2.53
N GLN A 44 2.72 13.53 2.79
CA GLN A 44 3.57 12.53 3.43
C GLN A 44 3.25 11.13 2.91
N TYR A 45 4.20 10.61 2.15
CA TYR A 45 4.24 9.24 1.68
C TYR A 45 5.57 8.61 2.07
N VAL A 46 5.64 7.28 2.05
CA VAL A 46 6.92 6.57 2.19
C VAL A 46 7.08 5.61 1.01
N CYS A 47 8.21 5.73 0.32
CA CYS A 47 8.62 4.82 -0.73
C CYS A 47 9.65 3.83 -0.18
N ALA A 48 9.50 2.56 -0.55
CA ALA A 48 10.41 1.47 -0.23
C ALA A 48 10.87 0.76 -1.50
N GLY A 49 12.10 0.29 -1.51
CA GLY A 49 12.69 -0.27 -2.72
C GLY A 49 14.18 -0.49 -2.62
N ASP A 50 14.78 -0.86 -3.76
CA ASP A 50 16.22 -0.89 -3.96
C ASP A 50 16.82 0.51 -3.72
N LEU A 51 18.02 0.59 -3.13
CA LEU A 51 18.70 1.87 -2.90
C LEU A 51 18.89 2.65 -4.20
N ARG A 52 19.15 1.95 -5.32
CA ARG A 52 19.26 2.58 -6.64
C ARG A 52 17.94 3.23 -7.05
N ALA A 53 16.82 2.56 -6.86
CA ALA A 53 15.52 3.12 -7.23
C ALA A 53 15.13 4.32 -6.35
N LEU A 54 15.47 4.30 -5.06
CA LEU A 54 15.24 5.41 -4.13
C LEU A 54 16.12 6.64 -4.45
N ASP A 55 17.36 6.41 -4.88
CA ASP A 55 18.26 7.46 -5.33
C ASP A 55 17.81 8.05 -6.68
N THR A 56 17.41 7.21 -7.64
CA THR A 56 16.78 7.64 -8.90
C THR A 56 15.52 8.47 -8.64
N LEU A 57 14.63 8.04 -7.74
CA LEU A 57 13.45 8.81 -7.34
C LEU A 57 13.82 10.20 -6.81
N THR A 58 14.88 10.28 -6.02
CA THR A 58 15.40 11.56 -5.53
C THR A 58 15.92 12.43 -6.67
N GLY A 59 16.66 11.86 -7.61
CA GLY A 59 17.12 12.56 -8.83
C GLY A 59 15.97 13.10 -9.67
N VAL A 60 14.98 12.25 -9.98
CA VAL A 60 13.81 12.62 -10.79
C VAL A 60 13.01 13.73 -10.10
N THR A 61 12.68 13.59 -8.82
CA THR A 61 11.91 14.61 -8.09
C THR A 61 12.66 15.93 -7.94
N ASN A 62 13.99 15.90 -7.78
CA ASN A 62 14.82 17.10 -7.81
C ASN A 62 14.84 17.76 -9.19
N TYR A 63 14.91 16.98 -10.27
CA TYR A 63 14.86 17.48 -11.63
C TYR A 63 13.53 18.18 -11.91
N LEU A 64 12.41 17.52 -11.61
CA LEU A 64 11.07 18.09 -11.76
C LEU A 64 10.91 19.40 -10.99
N LYS A 65 11.44 19.46 -9.76
CA LYS A 65 11.47 20.68 -8.95
C LYS A 65 12.26 21.80 -9.61
N ALA A 66 13.46 21.50 -10.09
CA ALA A 66 14.38 22.50 -10.63
C ALA A 66 13.86 23.09 -11.95
N GLN A 67 13.31 22.25 -12.83
CA GLN A 67 12.75 22.66 -14.11
C GLN A 67 11.38 23.35 -13.99
N ARG A 68 10.79 23.37 -12.78
CA ARG A 68 9.44 23.88 -12.52
C ARG A 68 8.39 23.26 -13.46
N ILE A 69 8.59 21.98 -13.78
CA ILE A 69 7.71 21.26 -14.69
C ILE A 69 6.35 21.12 -14.03
N ASP A 70 5.31 21.66 -14.68
CA ASP A 70 3.93 21.41 -14.32
C ASP A 70 3.40 20.22 -15.13
N ILE A 71 3.30 19.07 -14.47
CA ILE A 71 2.81 17.84 -15.11
C ILE A 71 1.35 18.02 -15.57
N GLN A 72 0.55 18.82 -14.87
CA GLN A 72 -0.84 19.07 -15.28
C GLN A 72 -0.92 19.86 -16.59
N GLU A 73 -0.06 20.87 -16.76
CA GLU A 73 0.03 21.62 -18.02
C GLU A 73 0.57 20.74 -19.15
N LEU A 74 1.58 19.91 -18.87
CA LEU A 74 2.09 18.93 -19.85
C LEU A 74 1.01 17.93 -20.28
N MET A 75 0.20 17.43 -19.36
CA MET A 75 -0.90 16.52 -19.68
C MET A 75 -2.03 17.18 -20.48
N GLN A 76 -2.14 18.51 -20.44
CA GLN A 76 -3.11 19.27 -21.25
C GLN A 76 -2.57 19.62 -22.65
N THR A 77 -1.25 19.72 -22.80
CA THR A 77 -0.60 20.20 -24.03
C THR A 77 0.00 19.07 -24.87
N LEU A 78 0.36 17.95 -24.23
CA LEU A 78 0.96 16.78 -24.87
C LEU A 78 0.05 15.57 -24.77
N SER A 79 0.25 14.61 -25.68
CA SER A 79 -0.36 13.30 -25.54
C SER A 79 0.23 12.56 -24.33
N LEU A 80 -0.53 11.60 -23.78
CA LEU A 80 -0.05 10.77 -22.66
C LEU A 80 1.24 10.01 -23.02
N ASP A 81 1.39 9.59 -24.28
CA ASP A 81 2.57 8.88 -24.76
C ASP A 81 3.81 9.79 -24.78
N ASP A 82 3.65 11.05 -25.20
CA ASP A 82 4.75 12.03 -25.20
C ASP A 82 5.19 12.40 -23.77
N VAL A 83 4.22 12.57 -22.85
CA VAL A 83 4.52 12.80 -21.42
C VAL A 83 5.30 11.62 -20.84
N LYS A 84 4.88 10.38 -21.15
CA LYS A 84 5.60 9.18 -20.73
C LYS A 84 7.01 9.14 -21.30
N ALA A 85 7.19 9.43 -22.59
CA ALA A 85 8.50 9.43 -23.24
C ALA A 85 9.48 10.42 -22.60
N HIS A 86 9.02 11.64 -22.31
CA HIS A 86 9.83 12.64 -21.60
C HIS A 86 10.19 12.21 -20.18
N LEU A 87 9.23 11.66 -19.43
CA LEU A 87 9.50 11.15 -18.09
C LEU A 87 10.53 10.01 -18.10
N VAL A 88 10.38 9.06 -19.02
CA VAL A 88 11.32 7.94 -19.19
C VAL A 88 12.73 8.42 -19.51
N GLN A 89 12.88 9.45 -20.35
CA GLN A 89 14.18 10.04 -20.63
C GLN A 89 14.84 10.61 -19.36
N ILE A 90 14.08 11.32 -18.52
CA ILE A 90 14.56 11.85 -17.24
C ILE A 90 14.95 10.70 -16.29
N ILE A 91 14.13 9.65 -16.22
CA ILE A 91 14.38 8.46 -15.40
C ILE A 91 15.68 7.78 -15.82
N ARG A 92 15.89 7.54 -17.11
CA ARG A 92 17.10 6.90 -17.65
C ARG A 92 18.36 7.67 -17.29
N GLU A 93 18.34 8.99 -17.44
CA GLU A 93 19.48 9.83 -17.10
C GLU A 93 19.77 9.80 -15.59
N CYS A 94 18.73 9.91 -14.75
CA CYS A 94 18.87 9.81 -13.30
C CYS A 94 19.36 8.41 -12.86
N ALA A 95 18.88 7.35 -13.50
CA ALA A 95 19.30 5.97 -13.22
C ALA A 95 20.77 5.76 -13.61
N LYS A 96 21.20 6.26 -14.77
CA LYS A 96 22.61 6.22 -15.20
C LYS A 96 23.52 6.93 -14.21
N GLN A 97 23.12 8.12 -13.73
CA GLN A 97 23.86 8.85 -12.70
C GLN A 97 23.92 8.06 -11.39
N THR A 98 22.82 7.40 -11.02
CA THR A 98 22.74 6.55 -9.83
C THR A 98 23.70 5.36 -9.92
N GLU A 99 23.77 4.69 -11.07
CA GLU A 99 24.66 3.53 -11.27
C GLU A 99 26.14 3.90 -11.29
N ALA A 100 26.47 5.13 -11.68
CA ALA A 100 27.84 5.65 -11.65
C ALA A 100 28.36 5.97 -10.23
N LYS A 101 27.47 6.02 -9.22
CA LYS A 101 27.86 6.29 -7.83
C LYS A 101 28.56 5.09 -7.19
N PRO A 102 29.50 5.31 -6.24
CA PRO A 102 30.15 4.23 -5.52
C PRO A 102 29.14 3.42 -4.68
N LYS A 103 29.40 2.12 -4.56
CA LYS A 103 28.59 1.18 -3.78
C LYS A 103 29.27 0.86 -2.43
N PRO A 104 28.52 0.68 -1.33
CA PRO A 104 27.07 0.79 -1.22
C PRO A 104 26.59 2.24 -1.34
N LEU A 105 25.40 2.43 -1.92
CA LEU A 105 24.81 3.77 -2.07
C LEU A 105 24.44 4.35 -0.70
N ASP A 106 24.89 5.57 -0.42
CA ASP A 106 24.42 6.37 0.70
C ASP A 106 23.38 7.39 0.22
N LEU A 107 22.12 7.16 0.59
CA LEU A 107 21.01 7.99 0.14
C LEU A 107 21.09 9.39 0.77
N GLN A 108 21.07 10.40 -0.09
CA GLN A 108 21.07 11.80 0.34
C GLN A 108 19.66 12.39 0.34
N ARG A 109 19.46 13.41 1.18
CA ARG A 109 18.21 14.18 1.20
C ARG A 109 18.06 14.98 -0.10
N GLY A 110 16.90 14.89 -0.73
CA GLY A 110 16.49 15.76 -1.84
C GLY A 110 15.57 16.90 -1.40
N PHE A 111 15.03 17.64 -2.37
CA PHE A 111 14.05 18.69 -2.09
C PHE A 111 12.74 18.13 -1.52
N ALA A 112 12.30 16.98 -2.05
CA ALA A 112 11.05 16.33 -1.69
C ALA A 112 11.24 14.97 -1.00
N THR A 113 12.46 14.43 -0.97
CA THR A 113 12.77 13.10 -0.42
C THR A 113 13.65 13.20 0.82
N ILE A 114 13.32 12.42 1.85
CA ILE A 114 14.08 12.31 3.09
C ILE A 114 14.35 10.83 3.36
N PRO A 115 15.59 10.34 3.21
CA PRO A 115 15.95 8.98 3.55
C PRO A 115 15.68 8.66 5.02
N LEU A 116 15.08 7.51 5.28
CA LEU A 116 14.84 7.01 6.64
C LEU A 116 16.05 6.20 7.10
N LYS A 117 16.98 6.86 7.81
CA LYS A 117 18.22 6.23 8.29
C LYS A 117 17.91 5.11 9.29
N GLY A 118 18.63 3.99 9.18
CA GLY A 118 18.46 2.81 10.04
C GLY A 118 17.34 1.85 9.62
N ILE A 119 16.66 2.11 8.49
CA ILE A 119 15.66 1.20 7.92
C ILE A 119 16.17 0.63 6.59
N ASP A 120 16.60 -0.62 6.63
CA ASP A 120 17.21 -1.39 5.53
C ASP A 120 16.22 -2.36 4.84
N VAL A 121 15.16 -2.77 5.52
CA VAL A 121 14.16 -3.69 4.98
C VAL A 121 12.98 -2.93 4.35
N PRO A 122 12.59 -3.21 3.09
CA PRO A 122 11.44 -2.60 2.44
C PRO A 122 10.13 -3.27 2.89
N PHE A 123 9.74 -3.09 4.15
CA PHE A 123 8.50 -3.66 4.67
C PHE A 123 7.25 -3.05 4.00
N HIS A 124 6.13 -3.77 4.07
CA HIS A 124 4.88 -3.50 3.34
C HIS A 124 4.97 -3.55 1.80
N SER A 125 6.16 -3.71 1.22
CA SER A 125 6.32 -3.94 -0.22
C SER A 125 6.04 -5.39 -0.63
N THR A 126 5.86 -5.61 -1.93
CA THR A 126 5.71 -6.96 -2.49
C THR A 126 6.94 -7.85 -2.28
N PHE A 127 8.11 -7.28 -2.01
CA PHE A 127 9.36 -8.02 -1.77
C PHE A 127 9.23 -9.04 -0.64
N LEU A 128 8.53 -8.69 0.45
CA LEU A 128 8.36 -9.58 1.61
C LEU A 128 7.18 -10.54 1.48
N ARG A 129 6.48 -10.55 0.33
CA ARG A 129 5.30 -11.41 0.13
C ARG A 129 5.64 -12.90 0.26
N SER A 130 6.85 -13.31 -0.13
CA SER A 130 7.34 -14.69 0.02
C SER A 130 7.40 -15.15 1.49
N GLY A 131 7.67 -14.23 2.43
CA GLY A 131 7.72 -14.48 3.88
C GLY A 131 6.37 -14.59 4.57
N VAL A 132 5.25 -14.27 3.89
CA VAL A 132 3.91 -14.22 4.52
C VAL A 132 3.41 -15.62 4.92
N LYS A 133 3.70 -16.66 4.14
CA LYS A 133 3.24 -18.04 4.42
C LYS A 133 3.77 -18.59 5.75
N PRO A 134 5.08 -18.55 6.05
CA PRO A 134 5.59 -19.00 7.34
C PRO A 134 5.07 -18.12 8.49
N PHE A 135 5.02 -16.79 8.32
CA PHE A 135 4.53 -15.89 9.36
C PHE A 135 3.05 -16.12 9.70
N ARG A 136 2.19 -16.35 8.70
CA ARG A 136 0.80 -16.76 8.91
C ARG A 136 0.69 -18.05 9.71
N SER A 137 1.56 -19.03 9.43
CA SER A 137 1.57 -20.31 10.14
C SER A 137 1.98 -20.13 11.61
N PHE A 138 2.87 -19.18 11.88
CA PHE A 138 3.22 -18.78 13.24
C PHE A 138 2.04 -18.10 13.96
N LEU A 139 1.35 -17.15 13.32
CA LEU A 139 0.18 -16.49 13.89
C LEU A 139 -0.95 -17.49 14.24
N LEU A 140 -1.19 -18.49 13.39
CA LEU A 140 -2.18 -19.54 13.68
C LEU A 140 -1.85 -20.39 14.92
N LYS A 141 -0.58 -20.47 15.32
CA LYS A 141 -0.16 -21.14 16.56
C LYS A 141 -0.24 -20.23 17.78
N LYS A 142 -0.16 -18.91 17.60
CA LYS A 142 -0.10 -17.92 18.68
C LYS A 142 -1.43 -17.26 18.99
N ILE A 143 -2.29 -17.12 17.99
CA ILE A 143 -3.64 -16.56 18.15
C ILE A 143 -4.59 -17.72 18.36
N ASN A 144 -5.08 -17.86 19.59
CA ASN A 144 -6.10 -18.85 19.92
C ASN A 144 -7.46 -18.39 19.39
N LYS A 145 -8.15 -19.26 18.65
CA LYS A 145 -9.48 -18.93 18.09
C LYS A 145 -10.52 -18.62 19.17
N THR A 146 -10.45 -19.31 20.31
CA THR A 146 -11.40 -19.15 21.42
C THR A 146 -11.28 -17.81 22.13
N THR A 147 -10.16 -17.10 21.96
CA THR A 147 -9.93 -15.78 22.57
C THR A 147 -10.35 -14.63 21.65
N ILE A 148 -10.83 -14.92 20.44
CA ILE A 148 -11.26 -13.90 19.48
C ILE A 148 -12.75 -13.65 19.67
N ASP A 149 -13.08 -12.41 20.02
CA ASP A 149 -14.45 -11.92 20.09
C ASP A 149 -14.70 -10.94 18.93
N PRO A 150 -15.43 -11.35 17.87
CA PRO A 150 -15.69 -10.52 16.70
C PRO A 150 -16.41 -9.21 17.04
N SER A 151 -17.24 -9.16 18.08
CA SER A 151 -18.03 -7.97 18.46
C SER A 151 -17.15 -6.78 18.90
N LYS A 152 -15.91 -7.06 19.31
CA LYS A 152 -14.90 -6.05 19.64
C LYS A 152 -14.16 -5.50 18.43
N LEU A 153 -14.24 -6.19 17.29
CA LEU A 153 -13.53 -5.84 16.06
C LEU A 153 -14.47 -5.22 15.02
N ILE A 154 -15.66 -5.78 14.87
CA ILE A 154 -16.62 -5.34 13.85
C ILE A 154 -16.97 -3.87 14.05
N GLY A 155 -16.80 -3.07 13.01
CA GLY A 155 -17.04 -1.62 13.02
C GLY A 155 -16.05 -0.78 13.84
N LYS A 156 -15.16 -1.40 14.62
CA LYS A 156 -14.24 -0.73 15.57
C LYS A 156 -12.78 -0.77 15.15
N TYR A 157 -12.35 -1.89 14.58
CA TYR A 157 -10.99 -2.07 14.10
C TYR A 157 -10.91 -1.63 12.63
N ILE A 158 -9.92 -0.79 12.30
CA ILE A 158 -9.65 -0.36 10.92
C ILE A 158 -8.28 -0.94 10.51
N PRO A 159 -8.23 -2.01 9.70
CA PRO A 159 -6.97 -2.59 9.27
C PRO A 159 -6.27 -1.74 8.21
N ASN A 160 -4.94 -1.66 8.27
CA ASN A 160 -4.14 -0.95 7.26
C ASN A 160 -4.27 -1.53 5.85
N VAL A 161 -4.59 -2.82 5.72
CA VAL A 161 -4.70 -3.50 4.40
C VAL A 161 -5.93 -3.00 3.63
N THR A 162 -7.06 -2.80 4.32
CA THR A 162 -8.36 -2.46 3.69
C THR A 162 -8.78 -1.00 3.91
N ALA A 163 -8.19 -0.32 4.90
CA ALA A 163 -8.46 1.09 5.23
C ALA A 163 -9.95 1.43 5.46
N ARG A 164 -10.74 0.46 5.92
CA ARG A 164 -12.15 0.64 6.31
C ARG A 164 -12.50 -0.21 7.53
N PRO A 165 -13.60 0.10 8.25
CA PRO A 165 -14.00 -0.67 9.41
C PRO A 165 -14.12 -2.15 9.10
N PHE A 166 -13.57 -3.00 9.98
CA PHE A 166 -13.59 -4.44 9.85
C PHE A 166 -15.02 -4.97 9.90
N GLU A 167 -15.35 -5.90 9.00
CA GLU A 167 -16.66 -6.52 8.92
C GLU A 167 -16.54 -8.01 8.56
N LEU A 168 -17.61 -8.78 8.85
CA LEU A 168 -17.75 -10.18 8.46
C LEU A 168 -18.80 -10.35 7.36
N THR A 169 -18.76 -9.46 6.36
CA THR A 169 -19.65 -9.47 5.20
C THR A 169 -18.95 -10.08 3.98
N LYS A 170 -19.71 -10.56 3.00
CA LYS A 170 -19.13 -11.18 1.79
C LYS A 170 -18.31 -10.15 1.02
N GLU A 171 -18.83 -8.94 0.93
CA GLU A 171 -18.22 -7.77 0.30
C GLU A 171 -16.88 -7.42 0.97
N TYR A 172 -16.79 -7.57 2.31
CA TYR A 172 -15.51 -7.44 3.03
C TYR A 172 -14.47 -8.47 2.60
N PHE A 173 -14.87 -9.73 2.47
CA PHE A 173 -13.96 -10.79 2.04
C PHE A 173 -13.56 -10.65 0.57
N GLU A 174 -14.47 -10.23 -0.32
CA GLU A 174 -14.18 -9.95 -1.73
C GLU A 174 -13.14 -8.84 -1.90
N ASP A 175 -13.27 -7.77 -1.13
CA ASP A 175 -12.32 -6.66 -1.11
C ASP A 175 -10.93 -7.08 -0.60
N VAL A 176 -10.89 -7.84 0.51
CA VAL A 176 -9.63 -8.44 1.01
C VAL A 176 -9.01 -9.38 -0.03
N TYR A 177 -9.81 -10.18 -0.74
CA TYR A 177 -9.31 -11.07 -1.77
C TYR A 177 -8.71 -10.30 -2.94
N ARG A 178 -9.39 -9.25 -3.41
CA ARG A 178 -8.91 -8.36 -4.48
C ARG A 178 -7.52 -7.76 -4.16
N LEU A 179 -7.32 -7.34 -2.92
CA LEU A 179 -6.06 -6.71 -2.48
C LEU A 179 -4.92 -7.71 -2.23
N THR A 180 -5.24 -8.92 -1.79
CA THR A 180 -4.24 -9.87 -1.27
C THR A 180 -4.03 -11.12 -2.12
N ASN A 181 -5.01 -11.44 -2.98
CA ASN A 181 -5.12 -12.70 -3.71
C ASN A 181 -4.95 -13.94 -2.79
N SER A 182 -5.46 -13.87 -1.56
CA SER A 182 -5.26 -14.90 -0.55
C SER A 182 -6.04 -16.18 -0.89
N PRO A 183 -5.38 -17.35 -1.07
CA PRO A 183 -6.09 -18.60 -1.37
C PRO A 183 -7.05 -19.04 -0.25
N LYS A 184 -6.78 -18.63 1.00
CA LYS A 184 -7.66 -18.94 2.14
C LYS A 184 -8.96 -18.14 2.09
N ILE A 185 -8.88 -16.87 1.74
CA ILE A 185 -10.06 -16.01 1.56
C ILE A 185 -10.85 -16.46 0.32
N GLY A 186 -10.17 -16.77 -0.78
CA GLY A 186 -10.81 -17.31 -1.99
C GLY A 186 -11.59 -18.59 -1.72
N ASN A 187 -11.05 -19.51 -0.90
CA ASN A 187 -11.77 -20.72 -0.50
C ASN A 187 -13.01 -20.43 0.37
N VAL A 188 -12.94 -19.43 1.26
CA VAL A 188 -14.11 -19.00 2.05
C VAL A 188 -15.19 -18.43 1.14
N LEU A 189 -14.83 -17.55 0.21
CA LEU A 189 -15.76 -16.96 -0.76
C LEU A 189 -16.43 -18.01 -1.65
N ALA A 190 -15.66 -18.99 -2.15
CA ALA A 190 -16.19 -20.10 -2.95
C ALA A 190 -17.19 -20.98 -2.18
N ASN A 191 -17.11 -21.00 -0.85
CA ASN A 191 -17.95 -21.80 0.03
C ASN A 191 -18.79 -20.93 0.98
N TRP A 192 -19.14 -19.71 0.57
CA TRP A 192 -19.75 -18.70 1.46
C TRP A 192 -21.01 -19.19 2.19
N HIS A 193 -21.86 -19.97 1.49
CA HIS A 193 -23.08 -20.56 2.04
C HIS A 193 -22.85 -21.31 3.36
N LYS A 194 -21.72 -22.00 3.54
CA LYS A 194 -21.39 -22.76 4.76
C LYS A 194 -21.23 -21.88 6.00
N TYR A 195 -21.10 -20.57 5.80
CA TYR A 195 -20.84 -19.59 6.85
C TYR A 195 -22.03 -18.65 7.09
N GLN A 196 -23.09 -18.73 6.27
CA GLN A 196 -24.30 -17.91 6.45
C GLN A 196 -25.21 -18.47 7.55
N ASP A 197 -25.37 -19.80 7.60
CA ASP A 197 -26.38 -20.44 8.46
C ASP A 197 -25.96 -20.53 9.95
N GLY A 198 -24.73 -20.15 10.28
CA GLY A 198 -24.17 -20.24 11.64
C GLY A 198 -24.47 -19.04 12.55
N TYR A 199 -25.13 -17.99 12.04
CA TYR A 199 -25.39 -16.76 12.80
C TYR A 199 -26.87 -16.59 13.22
N GLU A 200 -27.78 -17.46 12.77
CA GLU A 200 -29.23 -17.35 13.06
C GLU A 200 -29.73 -18.21 14.24
N SER A 201 -28.87 -18.85 15.04
CA SER A 201 -29.31 -19.76 16.13
C SER A 201 -28.76 -19.42 17.52
N SER A 202 -28.87 -18.15 17.92
CA SER A 202 -28.82 -17.78 19.35
C SER A 202 -29.67 -16.55 19.65
N GLY A 203 -30.91 -16.56 19.16
CA GLY A 203 -31.98 -15.73 19.71
C GLY A 203 -32.67 -16.53 20.81
N ASP A 204 -32.56 -16.05 22.03
CA ASP A 204 -33.13 -16.64 23.24
C ASP A 204 -34.58 -17.11 23.03
N GLU A 205 -34.85 -18.39 23.31
CA GLU A 205 -36.19 -18.85 23.64
C GLU A 205 -36.61 -18.15 24.93
N VAL A 206 -37.39 -17.07 24.80
CA VAL A 206 -38.17 -16.55 25.92
C VAL A 206 -39.34 -17.52 26.12
N GLU A 207 -39.09 -18.49 26.99
CA GLU A 207 -40.09 -19.37 27.57
C GLU A 207 -41.15 -18.50 28.27
N ASN A 208 -42.28 -18.25 27.59
CA ASN A 208 -43.44 -17.59 28.18
C ASN A 208 -44.08 -18.51 29.21
N GLY A 209 -43.59 -18.46 30.44
CA GLY A 209 -44.27 -18.97 31.61
C GLY A 209 -45.50 -18.13 31.94
N THR A 210 -46.67 -18.51 31.43
CA THR A 210 -47.95 -18.00 31.95
C THR A 210 -48.31 -18.73 33.25
N ASN A 211 -47.98 -18.10 34.37
CA ASN A 211 -48.66 -18.29 35.64
C ASN A 211 -50.07 -17.68 35.54
N GLY A 212 -51.10 -18.48 35.87
CA GLY A 212 -52.48 -18.02 35.93
C GLY A 212 -53.39 -19.03 36.63
N THR A 213 -53.41 -18.97 37.96
CA THR A 213 -54.44 -19.52 38.85
C THR A 213 -55.84 -19.03 38.49
N GLN A 214 -56.78 -19.94 38.21
CA GLN A 214 -58.03 -20.19 38.97
C GLN A 214 -58.73 -21.43 38.43
#